data_AF-A0A382ADG3-F1
#
_entry.id   AF-A0A382ADG3-F1
#
_cell.length_a   1.000
_cell.length_b   1.000
_cell.length_c   1.000
_cell.angle_alpha   90.00
_cell.angle_beta   90.00
_cell.angle_gamma   90.00
#
_symmetry.space_group_name_H-M   'P 1'
#
loop_
_entity.id
_entity.type
_entity.pdbx_description
1 polymer ?
#
loop_
_entity_poly.entity_id
_entity_poly.type
_entity_poly.pdbx_seq_one_letter_code
_entity_poly.pdbx_strand_id
1 'polypeptide(L)'
;MPVGKKDFSDLKAGTILSDGDKIRTGSSGFVAIIFIDDKSTLKLKGNSEAVITGQRTAASISKKINMDSGTIRATVKKQNTDFVIQTPTSVASVKG
;
A
#
# COMPACT_ATOMS: atom_id res chain seq x y z
N MET A 1 -2.96 -6.12 8.62
CA MET A 1 -4.13 -6.54 9.43
C MET A 1 -5.38 -6.10 8.70
N PRO A 2 -6.40 -6.95 8.55
CA PRO A 2 -7.60 -6.57 7.81
C PRO A 2 -8.30 -5.37 8.44
N VAL A 3 -8.79 -4.44 7.61
CA VAL A 3 -9.65 -3.32 8.04
C VAL A 3 -10.81 -3.86 8.88
N GLY A 4 -11.09 -3.21 10.01
CA GLY A 4 -12.14 -3.61 10.96
C GLY A 4 -11.65 -4.43 12.15
N LYS A 5 -10.42 -4.97 12.11
CA LYS A 5 -9.75 -5.53 13.30
C LYS A 5 -9.09 -4.42 14.12
N LYS A 6 -9.05 -4.58 15.44
CA LYS A 6 -8.56 -3.56 16.39
C LYS A 6 -7.07 -3.70 16.74
N ASP A 7 -6.51 -4.90 16.66
CA ASP A 7 -5.17 -5.19 17.18
C ASP A 7 -4.13 -5.38 16.07
N PHE A 8 -3.11 -4.52 16.06
CA PHE A 8 -1.98 -4.63 15.15
C PHE A 8 -1.05 -5.76 15.58
N SER A 9 -0.45 -6.42 14.60
CA SER A 9 0.63 -7.38 14.79
C SER A 9 1.87 -6.91 14.04
N ASP A 10 3.04 -7.23 14.58
CA ASP A 10 4.31 -6.87 13.97
C ASP A 10 4.49 -7.58 12.64
N LEU A 11 4.89 -6.81 11.62
CA LEU A 11 5.19 -7.34 10.30
C LEU A 11 6.63 -7.86 10.27
N LYS A 12 6.79 -9.10 9.80
CA LYS A 12 8.11 -9.66 9.48
C LYS A 12 8.39 -9.51 7.99
N ALA A 13 9.66 -9.48 7.61
CA ALA A 13 10.04 -9.53 6.21
C ALA A 13 9.42 -10.78 5.54
N GLY A 14 8.88 -10.61 4.34
CA GLY A 14 8.19 -11.68 3.61
C GLY A 14 6.73 -11.92 4.01
N THR A 15 6.17 -11.15 4.96
CA THR A 15 4.74 -11.23 5.28
C THR A 15 3.90 -10.90 4.05
N ILE A 16 3.01 -11.81 3.68
CA ILE A 16 2.05 -11.60 2.58
C ILE A 16 0.95 -10.66 3.07
N LEU A 17 0.68 -9.61 2.29
CA LEU A 17 -0.45 -8.73 2.53
C LEU A 17 -1.63 -9.14 1.64
N SER A 18 -2.82 -9.10 2.22
CA SER A 18 -4.09 -9.35 1.55
C SER A 18 -4.81 -8.05 1.25
N ASP A 19 -5.81 -8.14 0.37
CA ASP A 19 -6.70 -7.00 0.09
C ASP A 19 -7.34 -6.47 1.38
N GLY A 20 -7.29 -5.15 1.56
CA GLY A 20 -7.82 -4.48 2.74
C GLY A 20 -6.90 -4.55 3.96
N ASP A 21 -5.64 -4.95 3.83
CA ASP A 21 -4.69 -4.87 4.93
C ASP A 21 -4.32 -3.41 5.25
N LYS A 22 -4.51 -3.04 6.52
CA LYS A 22 -4.03 -1.80 7.12
C LYS A 22 -2.62 -1.98 7.68
N ILE A 23 -1.79 -0.98 7.42
CA ILE A 23 -0.39 -0.89 7.82
C ILE A 23 -0.19 0.41 8.58
N ARG A 24 0.51 0.33 9.71
CA ARG A 24 0.91 1.48 10.52
C ARG A 24 2.39 1.39 10.86
N THR A 25 3.10 2.50 10.75
CA THR A 25 4.49 2.64 11.20
C THR A 25 4.57 3.57 12.42
N GLY A 26 5.39 3.21 13.39
CA GLY A 26 5.78 4.13 14.48
C GLY A 26 6.72 5.23 13.99
N SER A 27 7.22 6.06 14.91
CA SER A 27 8.09 7.21 14.60
C SER A 27 9.39 6.84 13.89
N SER A 28 10.05 5.75 14.32
CA SER A 28 11.22 5.16 13.67
C SER A 28 10.87 4.02 12.71
N GLY A 29 9.58 3.78 12.46
CA GLY A 29 9.09 2.68 11.66
C GLY A 29 9.30 2.91 10.16
N PHE A 30 9.60 1.84 9.45
CA PHE A 30 9.72 1.83 8.00
C PHE A 30 9.24 0.49 7.46
N VAL A 31 8.51 0.51 6.34
CA VAL A 31 8.11 -0.71 5.64
C VAL A 31 8.19 -0.51 4.14
N ALA A 32 8.70 -1.54 3.47
CA ALA A 32 8.69 -1.65 2.02
C ALA A 32 7.73 -2.77 1.62
N ILE A 33 6.82 -2.46 0.71
CA ILE A 33 5.83 -3.38 0.16
C ILE A 33 6.14 -3.52 -1.33
N ILE A 34 6.09 -4.75 -1.84
CA ILE A 34 6.31 -5.06 -3.25
C ILE A 34 5.05 -5.78 -3.74
N PHE A 35 4.43 -5.25 -4.80
CA PHE A 35 3.32 -5.92 -5.45
C PHE A 35 3.82 -7.09 -6.31
N ILE A 36 3.14 -8.22 -6.18
CA ILE A 36 3.60 -9.51 -6.73
C ILE A 36 3.44 -9.63 -8.25
N ASP A 37 2.58 -8.83 -8.87
CA ASP A 37 2.27 -8.88 -10.29
C ASP A 37 3.25 -8.06 -11.13
N ASP A 38 3.59 -6.84 -10.71
CA ASP A 38 4.34 -5.87 -11.51
C ASP A 38 5.66 -5.39 -10.86
N LYS A 39 5.93 -5.84 -9.63
CA LYS A 39 7.06 -5.40 -8.78
C LYS A 39 7.04 -3.90 -8.45
N SER A 40 5.90 -3.23 -8.60
CA SER A 40 5.72 -1.87 -8.07
C SER A 40 5.99 -1.87 -6.58
N THR A 41 6.64 -0.82 -6.08
CA THR A 41 7.04 -0.76 -4.66
C THR A 41 6.42 0.43 -3.95
N LEU A 42 5.98 0.22 -2.72
CA LEU A 42 5.61 1.27 -1.77
C LEU A 42 6.60 1.29 -0.63
N LYS A 43 7.01 2.49 -0.22
CA LYS A 43 7.81 2.71 0.98
C LYS A 43 7.04 3.67 1.88
N LEU A 44 6.62 3.18 3.04
CA LEU A 44 5.98 4.00 4.07
C LEU A 44 7.04 4.40 5.09
N LYS A 45 7.17 5.71 5.35
CA LYS A 45 8.08 6.25 6.35
C LYS A 45 7.44 6.20 7.75
N GLY A 46 8.13 6.70 8.76
CA GLY A 46 7.60 6.77 10.12
C GLY A 46 6.31 7.58 10.20
N ASN A 47 5.49 7.29 11.22
CA ASN A 47 4.20 7.92 11.48
C ASN A 47 3.27 7.89 10.25
N SER A 48 3.19 6.74 9.59
CA SER A 48 2.34 6.56 8.40
C SER A 48 1.29 5.50 8.65
N GLU A 49 0.09 5.74 8.13
CA GLU A 49 -1.01 4.80 8.17
C GLU A 49 -1.69 4.72 6.81
N ALA A 50 -1.79 3.49 6.27
CA ALA A 50 -2.42 3.26 4.99
C ALA A 50 -3.16 1.92 4.94
N VAL A 51 -4.23 1.88 4.16
CA VAL A 51 -4.91 0.65 3.76
C VAL A 51 -4.49 0.33 2.33
N ILE A 52 -3.98 -0.89 2.14
CA ILE A 52 -3.57 -1.40 0.84
C ILE A 52 -4.70 -2.27 0.31
N THR A 53 -5.22 -1.91 -0.86
CA THR A 53 -6.24 -2.71 -1.56
C THR A 53 -5.73 -3.14 -2.93
N GLY A 54 -6.11 -4.35 -3.31
CA GLY A 54 -5.67 -5.00 -4.53
C GLY A 54 -6.80 -5.83 -5.13
N GLN A 55 -7.25 -5.46 -6.32
CA GLN A 55 -8.23 -6.23 -7.08
C GLN A 55 -7.51 -6.98 -8.19
N ARG A 56 -7.46 -8.30 -8.07
CA ARG A 56 -6.67 -9.18 -8.94
C ARG A 56 -7.49 -9.69 -10.12
N THR A 57 -6.91 -9.61 -11.31
CA THR A 57 -7.35 -10.33 -12.52
C THR A 57 -6.41 -11.51 -12.79
N ALA A 58 -6.64 -12.25 -13.88
CA ALA A 58 -5.74 -13.33 -14.30
C ALA A 58 -4.28 -12.88 -14.52
N ALA A 59 -4.06 -11.60 -14.92
CA ALA A 59 -2.75 -11.12 -15.33
C ALA A 59 -2.19 -9.97 -14.47
N SER A 60 -3.02 -9.26 -13.71
CA SER A 60 -2.62 -8.01 -13.06
C SER A 60 -3.41 -7.70 -11.80
N ILE A 61 -2.93 -6.74 -11.02
CA ILE A 61 -3.61 -6.22 -9.82
C ILE A 61 -3.85 -4.72 -10.02
N SER A 62 -5.11 -4.30 -9.94
CA SER A 62 -5.48 -2.90 -9.76
C SER A 62 -5.28 -2.52 -8.30
N LYS A 63 -4.52 -1.45 -8.05
CA LYS A 63 -3.96 -1.10 -6.74
C LYS A 63 -4.54 0.22 -6.28
N LYS A 64 -5.08 0.24 -5.07
CA LYS A 64 -5.52 1.47 -4.41
C LYS A 64 -4.97 1.54 -2.99
N ILE A 65 -4.32 2.65 -2.69
CA ILE A 65 -3.73 2.94 -1.38
C ILE A 65 -4.51 4.09 -0.79
N ASN A 66 -5.26 3.83 0.29
CA ASN A 66 -5.88 4.89 1.08
C ASN A 66 -4.91 5.27 2.20
N MET A 67 -4.36 6.47 2.17
CA MET A 67 -3.38 6.96 3.13
C MET A 67 -4.06 7.96 4.07
N ASP A 68 -4.20 7.57 5.34
CA ASP A 68 -4.86 8.40 6.35
C ASP A 68 -3.93 9.53 6.82
N SER A 69 -2.64 9.21 7.03
CA SER A 69 -1.61 10.18 7.43
C SER A 69 -0.20 9.66 7.11
N GLY A 70 0.78 10.55 7.03
CA GLY A 70 2.20 10.22 6.92
C GLY A 70 2.81 10.47 5.54
N THR A 71 3.82 9.68 5.16
CA THR A 71 4.56 9.84 3.90
C THR A 71 4.77 8.51 3.21
N ILE A 72 4.39 8.46 1.92
CA ILE A 72 4.58 7.31 1.05
C ILE A 72 5.42 7.68 -0.16
N ARG A 73 6.34 6.79 -0.55
CA ARG A 73 7.01 6.83 -1.85
C ARG A 73 6.55 5.62 -2.65
N ALA A 74 5.90 5.86 -3.78
CA ALA A 74 5.58 4.83 -4.76
C ALA A 74 6.64 4.82 -5.87
N THR A 75 6.98 3.64 -6.35
CA THR A 75 7.77 3.44 -7.57
C THR A 75 7.01 2.45 -8.42
N VAL A 76 6.49 2.95 -9.54
CA VAL A 76 5.53 2.28 -10.39
C VAL A 76 6.13 2.25 -11.79
N LYS A 77 6.16 1.07 -12.43
CA LYS A 77 6.54 0.99 -13.84
C LYS A 77 5.34 1.34 -14.71
N LYS A 78 5.60 1.72 -15.96
CA LYS A 78 4.53 1.96 -16.93
C LYS A 78 3.56 0.78 -16.99
N GLN A 79 2.29 1.05 -16.71
CA GLN A 79 1.23 0.05 -16.67
C GLN A 79 -0.13 0.63 -17.08
N ASN A 80 -1.01 -0.25 -17.55
CA ASN A 80 -2.35 0.14 -18.00
C ASN A 80 -3.43 -0.12 -16.96
N THR A 81 -3.10 -0.75 -15.83
CA THR A 81 -3.97 -0.95 -14.67
C THR A 81 -4.06 0.30 -13.80
N ASP A 82 -4.99 0.29 -12.86
CA ASP A 82 -5.14 1.39 -11.92
C ASP A 82 -4.09 1.30 -10.81
N PHE A 83 -3.44 2.42 -10.56
CA PHE A 83 -2.61 2.65 -9.39
C PHE A 83 -3.00 4.00 -8.81
N VAL A 84 -3.78 3.96 -7.74
CA VAL A 84 -4.34 5.17 -7.13
C VAL A 84 -3.85 5.30 -5.70
N ILE A 85 -3.32 6.47 -5.35
CA ILE A 85 -3.07 6.86 -3.98
C ILE A 85 -4.10 7.93 -3.62
N GLN A 86 -4.91 7.67 -2.60
CA GLN A 86 -5.93 8.58 -2.11
C GLN A 86 -5.59 9.01 -0.68
N THR A 87 -5.61 10.31 -0.42
CA THR A 87 -5.55 10.92 0.91
C THR A 87 -6.89 11.60 1.21
N PRO A 88 -7.12 12.11 2.44
CA PRO A 88 -8.34 12.87 2.73
C PRO A 88 -8.52 14.13 1.86
N THR A 89 -7.43 14.68 1.31
CA THR A 89 -7.44 15.96 0.60
C THR A 89 -7.19 15.84 -0.89
N SER A 90 -6.67 14.71 -1.40
CA SER A 90 -6.33 14.58 -2.81
C SER A 90 -6.28 13.13 -3.28
N VAL A 91 -6.28 12.96 -4.60
CA VAL A 91 -6.13 11.69 -5.29
C VAL A 91 -5.03 11.82 -6.34
N ALA A 92 -4.08 10.89 -6.31
CA ALA A 92 -3.06 10.73 -7.33
C ALA A 92 -3.32 9.42 -8.10
N SER A 93 -3.53 9.53 -9.41
CA SER A 93 -3.63 8.39 -10.33
C SER A 93 -2.32 8.28 -11.12
N VAL A 94 -1.73 7.09 -11.15
CA VAL A 94 -0.37 6.85 -11.67
C VAL A 94 -0.41 5.80 -12.78
N LYS A 95 0.24 6.08 -13.91
CA LYS A 95 0.38 5.14 -15.04
C LYS A 95 1.83 4.75 -15.36
N GLY A 96 2.81 5.26 -14.61
CA GLY A 96 4.25 5.03 -14.80
C GLY A 96 5.07 6.30 -14.68
#